data_AF-A0A8T2PBB7-F1
#
_entry.id   AF-A0A8T2PBB7-F1
#
_cell.length_a   1.000
_cell.length_b   1.000
_cell.length_c   1.000
_cell.angle_alpha   90.00
_cell.angle_beta   90.00
_cell.angle_gamma   90.00
#
_symmetry.space_group_name_H-M   'P 1'
#
loop_
_entity.id
_entity.type
_entity.pdbx_description
1 polymer ?
#
loop_
_entity_poly.entity_id
_entity_poly.type
_entity_poly.pdbx_seq_one_letter_code
_entity_poly.pdbx_strand_id
1 'polypeptide(L)'
;MASTSYPHDHYTIVQPGLPHADQDCNEEAHFQPASLVLVVYPKTAPEVSEHPVGAKSSLAAAMGHWQKRLQQVCSQFSKGVYAIIGLYDKTTVNMLMSFCGALHVCFVTPSFPIETSNQFVIQLRPDLQDALVAVIGHYKWTKFVYMYSSDSGLTVMQRVLDTAAEKSWLVTSVNLETLTEIATQGRNLKNNHYILANLGFLDIDLTEFSKGGANVTGFQLMNYSNPLVSRSIQEWLEFDSKDLKIPKKRLKYTGALTYDGVSVMATAFQNLRKQRIDISRRGNAGDCLANPPAPWGQGIDIQRALQQVQIEGLTGHIQFDEKGRRTNYTVAVMELGPKGPKKTGYWNEAEKFVSTATASGNETGLQNRTYIVTTILESPYVMLKKNHDQLVGNDKYEGYCVELAAEIAKHVGYTYKLEIVSDGKYGARDPETKMWNGMVGELVYGKADVAVAPLTITLVREEVIDFSKPFMSLGISIMIKKPMKSKPGVFSFLDPLAYEIWMCIVFAYIGVSVVLFLVSRFSPYEWQGDETEEGADQQQNQNQNQSQSQQNQNQSQSQQGLSQSPQGQQQNQSQNQPQQPEHTNEFGIFNSLWFSLGAFMQQGCDISPRVGHSGTNLISSLSMPT
;
A
#
# COMPACT_ATOMS: atom_id res chain seq x y z
N MET A 1 2.03 70.36 44.88
CA MET A 1 0.68 70.07 44.37
C MET A 1 0.78 68.79 43.56
N ALA A 2 0.37 67.69 44.18
CA ALA A 2 0.42 66.34 43.61
C ALA A 2 -0.90 66.06 42.87
N SER A 3 -0.84 65.56 41.64
CA SER A 3 -2.00 65.10 40.88
C SER A 3 -2.20 63.61 41.10
N THR A 4 -3.30 63.30 41.79
CA THR A 4 -3.82 61.97 42.14
C THR A 4 -4.29 61.17 40.93
N SER A 5 -3.90 59.90 40.88
CA SER A 5 -4.46 58.84 40.04
C SER A 5 -5.31 57.90 40.90
N TYR A 6 -6.45 57.45 40.38
CA TYR A 6 -7.28 56.33 40.85
C TYR A 6 -8.20 55.87 39.69
N PRO A 7 -8.78 54.65 39.73
CA PRO A 7 -8.53 53.62 38.73
C PRO A 7 -9.78 53.28 37.90
N HIS A 8 -9.60 52.55 36.78
CA HIS A 8 -10.71 51.98 36.03
C HIS A 8 -10.65 50.45 36.03
N ASP A 9 -11.82 49.88 36.31
CA ASP A 9 -12.14 48.48 36.48
C ASP A 9 -11.95 47.60 35.23
N HIS A 10 -11.75 46.33 35.54
CA HIS A 10 -11.68 45.16 34.68
C HIS A 10 -12.89 44.98 33.74
N TYR A 11 -12.62 44.63 32.48
CA TYR A 11 -13.34 43.57 31.76
C TYR A 11 -12.35 42.78 30.89
N THR A 12 -12.19 41.50 31.22
CA THR A 12 -11.34 40.53 30.51
C THR A 12 -12.16 39.85 29.42
N ILE A 13 -11.78 40.00 28.15
CA ILE A 13 -12.23 39.13 27.06
C ILE A 13 -11.09 38.15 26.76
N VAL A 14 -11.35 36.87 26.99
CA VAL A 14 -10.40 35.76 26.76
C VAL A 14 -10.40 35.42 25.27
N GLN A 15 -9.29 35.67 24.57
CA GLN A 15 -8.99 35.07 23.26
C GLN A 15 -8.26 33.73 23.47
N PRO A 16 -8.64 32.63 22.78
CA PRO A 16 -7.83 31.41 22.75
C PRO A 16 -6.55 31.65 21.94
N GLY A 17 -5.41 31.30 22.55
CA GLY A 17 -4.07 31.54 22.00
C GLY A 17 -3.78 30.77 20.71
N LEU A 18 -3.11 31.44 19.78
CA LEU A 18 -2.31 30.81 18.74
C LEU A 18 -1.07 30.15 19.36
N PRO A 19 -0.70 28.92 18.99
CA PRO A 19 0.60 28.37 19.37
C PRO A 19 1.72 29.05 18.58
N HIS A 20 2.82 29.27 19.30
CA HIS A 20 4.07 29.85 18.85
C HIS A 20 4.62 29.17 17.58
N ALA A 21 5.14 29.99 16.67
CA ALA A 21 5.91 29.54 15.52
C ALA A 21 7.29 29.06 15.99
N ASP A 22 7.51 27.75 15.97
CA ASP A 22 8.85 27.18 16.03
C ASP A 22 9.57 27.42 14.70
N GLN A 23 10.80 27.87 14.84
CA GLN A 23 11.67 28.38 13.81
C GLN A 23 12.70 27.29 13.51
N ASP A 24 12.28 26.24 12.81
CA ASP A 24 13.17 25.27 12.14
C ASP A 24 12.38 24.56 11.03
N CYS A 25 12.56 25.03 9.80
CA CYS A 25 12.05 24.38 8.58
C CYS A 25 13.17 24.34 7.55
N ASN A 26 14.20 23.54 7.83
CA ASN A 26 15.00 22.86 6.82
C ASN A 26 14.65 21.37 6.89
N GLU A 27 13.39 21.03 6.63
CA GLU A 27 13.02 19.66 6.29
C GLU A 27 13.14 19.51 4.77
N GLU A 28 14.05 18.65 4.33
CA GLU A 28 14.02 18.11 2.98
C GLU A 28 12.63 17.54 2.71
N ALA A 29 11.87 18.19 1.83
CA ALA A 29 10.54 17.76 1.45
C ALA A 29 10.58 16.34 0.87
N HIS A 30 10.29 15.34 1.69
CA HIS A 30 10.11 13.95 1.27
C HIS A 30 8.80 13.83 0.47
N PHE A 31 8.85 14.20 -0.81
CA PHE A 31 7.75 14.00 -1.75
C PHE A 31 7.49 12.49 -1.94
N GLN A 32 6.24 12.07 -1.70
CA GLN A 32 5.79 10.67 -1.79
C GLN A 32 5.78 10.15 -3.25
N PRO A 33 5.97 8.84 -3.50
CA PRO A 33 6.19 8.30 -4.85
C PRO A 33 4.95 8.11 -5.77
N ALA A 34 3.73 8.43 -5.33
CA ALA A 34 2.57 8.66 -6.23
C ALA A 34 1.95 10.04 -6.00
N SER A 35 2.78 11.07 -6.12
CA SER A 35 2.30 12.43 -5.89
C SER A 35 1.58 12.90 -7.15
N LEU A 36 0.26 13.04 -7.04
CA LEU A 36 -0.51 13.87 -7.94
C LEU A 36 -0.13 15.33 -7.63
N VAL A 37 0.49 16.01 -8.59
CA VAL A 37 1.08 17.34 -8.38
C VAL A 37 0.41 18.34 -9.29
N LEU A 38 -0.11 19.40 -8.70
CA LEU A 38 -0.60 20.56 -9.40
C LEU A 38 0.50 21.63 -9.41
N VAL A 39 0.99 21.98 -10.59
CA VAL A 39 1.99 23.04 -10.77
C VAL A 39 1.30 24.25 -11.37
N VAL A 40 1.32 25.38 -10.65
CA VAL A 40 0.50 26.53 -11.04
C VAL A 40 1.21 27.55 -11.90
N TYR A 41 2.54 27.59 -11.94
CA TYR A 41 3.22 28.43 -12.94
C TYR A 41 4.70 28.06 -13.03
N PRO A 42 5.17 27.38 -14.09
CA PRO A 42 6.58 27.51 -14.45
C PRO A 42 6.86 28.97 -14.77
N LYS A 43 7.91 29.56 -14.18
CA LYS A 43 8.54 30.76 -14.73
C LYS A 43 9.08 30.44 -16.14
N THR A 44 8.23 30.47 -17.16
CA THR A 44 8.68 30.52 -18.56
C THR A 44 9.06 31.96 -18.88
N ALA A 45 10.26 32.35 -18.48
CA ALA A 45 10.79 33.72 -18.61
C ALA A 45 10.71 34.29 -20.05
N PRO A 46 10.86 35.63 -20.23
CA PRO A 46 10.83 36.68 -19.23
C PRO A 46 9.46 37.41 -19.25
N GLU A 47 8.85 37.62 -18.08
CA GLU A 47 8.22 38.94 -17.89
C GLU A 47 9.34 39.95 -18.09
N VAL A 48 9.12 41.01 -18.85
CA VAL A 48 10.15 42.02 -19.17
C VAL A 48 10.57 42.73 -17.88
N SER A 49 11.44 42.09 -17.11
CA SER A 49 12.28 42.64 -16.06
C SER A 49 13.68 42.14 -16.37
N GLU A 50 14.45 42.95 -17.10
CA GLU A 50 15.91 42.80 -17.08
C GLU A 50 16.38 43.06 -15.65
N HIS A 51 16.52 42.00 -14.86
CA HIS A 51 17.36 42.05 -13.67
C HIS A 51 18.31 40.84 -13.66
N PRO A 52 19.62 41.05 -13.45
CA PRO A 52 20.56 39.96 -13.23
C PRO A 52 20.15 39.19 -11.97
N VAL A 53 20.18 37.87 -12.07
CA VAL A 53 20.06 36.94 -10.95
C VAL A 53 21.13 37.32 -9.90
N GLY A 54 20.69 37.78 -8.72
CA GLY A 54 21.60 38.08 -7.61
C GLY A 54 21.24 39.24 -6.67
N ALA A 55 20.24 40.06 -6.97
CA ALA A 55 19.85 41.15 -6.08
C ALA A 55 18.74 40.71 -5.11
N LYS A 56 19.07 40.60 -3.81
CA LYS A 56 18.08 40.53 -2.72
C LYS A 56 17.03 41.63 -2.95
N SER A 57 15.74 41.27 -3.00
CA SER A 57 14.62 42.19 -3.20
C SER A 57 14.57 43.22 -2.07
N SER A 58 15.21 44.37 -2.27
CA SER A 58 15.10 45.49 -1.33
C SER A 58 13.80 46.24 -1.61
N LEU A 59 13.16 46.73 -0.54
CA LEU A 59 12.00 47.62 -0.63
C LEU A 59 12.27 48.82 -1.55
N ALA A 60 13.53 49.30 -1.59
CA ALA A 60 13.99 50.37 -2.46
C ALA A 60 13.92 50.02 -3.97
N ALA A 61 14.19 48.77 -4.36
CA ALA A 61 14.09 48.35 -5.77
C ALA A 61 12.62 48.28 -6.23
N ALA A 62 11.74 47.74 -5.38
CA ALA A 62 10.29 47.76 -5.62
C ALA A 62 9.74 49.21 -5.65
N MET A 63 10.25 50.07 -4.76
CA MET A 63 9.96 51.51 -4.74
C MET A 63 10.49 52.25 -5.98
N GLY A 64 11.62 51.84 -6.56
CA GLY A 64 12.09 52.40 -7.83
C GLY A 64 11.22 52.00 -9.02
N HIS A 65 10.74 50.76 -9.03
CA HIS A 65 9.96 50.20 -10.14
C HIS A 65 8.56 50.81 -10.26
N TRP A 66 7.83 50.96 -9.14
CA TRP A 66 6.50 51.60 -9.17
C TRP A 66 6.61 53.06 -9.61
N GLN A 67 7.63 53.78 -9.14
CA GLN A 67 7.80 55.21 -9.42
C GLN A 67 8.07 55.43 -10.92
N LYS A 68 8.90 54.58 -11.52
CA LYS A 68 9.16 54.60 -12.97
C LYS A 68 7.88 54.34 -13.78
N ARG A 69 7.07 53.34 -13.39
CA ARG A 69 5.79 53.06 -14.06
C ARG A 69 4.81 54.22 -13.91
N LEU A 70 4.68 54.80 -12.71
CA LEU A 70 3.80 55.95 -12.48
C LEU A 70 4.21 57.12 -13.38
N GLN A 71 5.50 57.44 -13.46
CA GLN A 71 6.00 58.53 -14.30
C GLN A 71 5.68 58.31 -15.78
N GLN A 72 5.79 57.07 -16.26
CA GLN A 72 5.41 56.72 -17.64
C GLN A 72 3.92 56.91 -17.89
N VAL A 73 3.06 56.43 -16.98
CA VAL A 73 1.60 56.52 -17.11
C VAL A 73 1.13 57.97 -17.03
N CYS A 74 1.66 58.75 -16.08
CA CYS A 74 1.44 60.20 -16.01
C CYS A 74 1.89 60.92 -17.28
N SER A 75 3.05 60.56 -17.85
CA SER A 75 3.52 61.12 -19.12
C SER A 75 2.55 60.84 -20.27
N GLN A 76 2.01 59.62 -20.36
CA GLN A 76 1.01 59.29 -21.37
C GLN A 76 -0.30 60.06 -21.15
N PHE A 77 -0.73 60.22 -19.90
CA PHE A 77 -1.89 61.03 -19.58
C PHE A 77 -1.71 62.49 -20.00
N SER A 78 -0.57 63.12 -19.68
CA SER A 78 -0.28 64.50 -20.08
C SER A 78 -0.23 64.69 -21.60
N LYS A 79 0.14 63.64 -22.36
CA LYS A 79 0.06 63.61 -23.84
C LYS A 79 -1.37 63.52 -24.38
N GLY A 80 -2.35 63.27 -23.51
CA GLY A 80 -3.76 63.19 -23.89
C GLY A 80 -4.15 61.90 -24.60
N VAL A 81 -3.48 60.77 -24.30
CA VAL A 81 -3.86 59.48 -24.89
C VAL A 81 -5.28 59.06 -24.52
N TYR A 82 -5.95 58.37 -25.44
CA TYR A 82 -7.34 57.95 -25.30
C TYR A 82 -7.53 56.59 -24.61
N ALA A 83 -6.51 55.75 -24.59
CA ALA A 83 -6.51 54.48 -23.87
C ALA A 83 -5.07 54.00 -23.79
N ILE A 84 -4.77 53.22 -22.76
CA ILE A 84 -3.44 52.67 -22.52
C ILE A 84 -3.54 51.15 -22.63
N ILE A 85 -2.65 50.53 -23.40
CA ILE A 85 -2.47 49.07 -23.40
C ILE A 85 -1.15 48.75 -22.71
N GLY A 86 -1.14 47.79 -21.80
CA GLY A 86 0.07 47.47 -21.08
C GLY A 86 -0.02 46.27 -20.15
N LEU A 87 1.13 45.93 -19.58
CA LEU A 87 1.28 44.89 -18.57
C LEU A 87 1.36 45.53 -17.19
N TYR A 88 0.79 44.86 -16.20
CA TYR A 88 1.11 45.08 -14.79
C TYR A 88 1.62 43.82 -14.12
N ASP A 89 2.31 44.04 -13.02
CA ASP A 89 2.75 43.04 -12.04
C ASP A 89 1.95 43.22 -10.73
N LYS A 90 2.12 42.31 -9.76
CA LYS A 90 1.43 42.38 -8.46
C LYS A 90 1.73 43.66 -7.67
N THR A 91 2.89 44.29 -7.87
CA THR A 91 3.29 45.49 -7.13
C THR A 91 2.69 46.76 -7.72
N THR A 92 2.46 46.80 -9.03
CA THR A 92 1.96 48.00 -9.74
C THR A 92 0.47 47.97 -10.05
N VAL A 93 -0.20 46.81 -9.94
CA VAL A 93 -1.63 46.68 -10.24
C VAL A 93 -2.50 47.64 -9.43
N ASN A 94 -2.31 47.75 -8.12
CA ASN A 94 -3.12 48.64 -7.27
C ASN A 94 -2.92 50.13 -7.64
N MET A 95 -1.69 50.51 -7.99
CA MET A 95 -1.37 51.88 -8.42
C MET A 95 -2.05 52.20 -9.75
N LEU A 96 -1.95 51.31 -10.74
CA LEU A 96 -2.60 51.48 -12.03
C LEU A 96 -4.11 51.53 -11.90
N MET A 97 -4.67 50.69 -11.03
CA MET A 97 -6.11 50.67 -10.80
C MET A 97 -6.64 51.97 -10.22
N SER A 98 -5.96 52.47 -9.18
CA SER A 98 -6.29 53.75 -8.57
C SER A 98 -6.18 54.91 -9.57
N PHE A 99 -5.12 54.91 -10.39
CA PHE A 99 -4.92 55.91 -11.44
C PHE A 99 -6.04 55.90 -12.48
N CYS A 100 -6.39 54.72 -13.02
CA CYS A 100 -7.41 54.58 -14.06
C CYS A 100 -8.80 54.97 -13.53
N GLY A 101 -9.11 54.58 -12.28
CA GLY A 101 -10.34 54.96 -11.59
C GLY A 101 -10.45 56.47 -11.34
N ALA A 102 -9.37 57.12 -10.91
CA ALA A 102 -9.39 58.55 -10.59
C ALA A 102 -9.45 59.46 -11.83
N LEU A 103 -8.79 59.07 -12.92
CA LEU A 103 -8.64 59.92 -14.12
C LEU A 103 -9.53 59.49 -15.29
N HIS A 104 -10.32 58.43 -15.13
CA HIS A 104 -11.18 57.84 -16.17
C HIS A 104 -10.41 57.47 -17.44
N VAL A 105 -9.21 56.89 -17.27
CA VAL A 105 -8.37 56.43 -18.39
C VAL A 105 -8.54 54.94 -18.56
N CYS A 106 -9.01 54.51 -19.74
CA CYS A 106 -9.18 53.09 -20.02
C CYS A 106 -7.82 52.38 -20.15
N PHE A 107 -7.62 51.30 -19.41
CA PHE A 107 -6.44 50.45 -19.45
C PHE A 107 -6.79 49.04 -19.90
N VAL A 108 -6.17 48.59 -20.99
CA VAL A 108 -6.38 47.26 -21.59
C VAL A 108 -5.15 46.40 -21.29
N THR A 109 -5.35 45.18 -20.79
CA THR A 109 -4.22 44.35 -20.34
C THR A 109 -4.36 42.86 -20.61
N PRO A 110 -3.28 42.18 -21.04
CA PRO A 110 -3.19 40.73 -21.11
C PRO A 110 -2.59 40.10 -19.83
N SER A 111 -2.37 40.89 -18.77
CA SER A 111 -1.88 40.43 -17.47
C SER A 111 -2.88 39.50 -16.75
N PHE A 112 -2.49 38.96 -15.60
CA PHE A 112 -3.33 38.07 -14.80
C PHE A 112 -4.61 38.78 -14.33
N PRO A 113 -5.74 38.08 -14.25
CA PRO A 113 -7.01 38.68 -13.83
C PRO A 113 -7.01 39.03 -12.34
N ILE A 114 -7.83 40.02 -11.98
CA ILE A 114 -8.02 40.51 -10.61
C ILE A 114 -9.50 40.53 -10.24
N GLU A 115 -9.81 40.17 -8.99
CA GLU A 115 -11.20 40.04 -8.51
C GLU A 115 -11.85 41.37 -8.12
N THR A 116 -11.05 42.39 -7.77
CA THR A 116 -11.58 43.69 -7.37
C THR A 116 -12.36 44.34 -8.52
N SER A 117 -13.57 44.81 -8.24
CA SER A 117 -14.42 45.47 -9.23
C SER A 117 -13.82 46.81 -9.61
N ASN A 118 -13.32 46.89 -10.82
CA ASN A 118 -12.32 47.85 -11.20
C ASN A 118 -12.79 48.57 -12.46
N GLN A 119 -13.20 49.82 -12.30
CA GLN A 119 -13.67 50.65 -13.41
C GLN A 119 -12.50 51.01 -14.33
N PHE A 120 -12.80 51.25 -15.60
CA PHE A 120 -11.82 51.63 -16.64
C PHE A 120 -10.72 50.59 -16.93
N VAL A 121 -10.88 49.32 -16.55
CA VAL A 121 -9.89 48.27 -16.86
C VAL A 121 -10.52 47.10 -17.61
N ILE A 122 -9.90 46.74 -18.73
CA ILE A 122 -10.30 45.63 -19.60
C ILE A 122 -9.25 44.53 -19.51
N GLN A 123 -9.65 43.37 -19.00
CA GLN A 123 -8.78 42.22 -18.76
C GLN A 123 -9.01 41.20 -19.88
N LEU A 124 -7.99 40.99 -20.71
CA LEU A 124 -8.06 40.10 -21.87
C LEU A 124 -7.85 38.63 -21.50
N ARG A 125 -7.10 38.39 -20.41
CA ARG A 125 -6.81 37.04 -19.93
C ARG A 125 -8.03 36.48 -19.19
N PRO A 126 -8.56 35.32 -19.61
CA PRO A 126 -9.66 34.69 -18.90
C PRO A 126 -9.21 34.04 -17.58
N ASP A 127 -10.17 33.80 -16.69
CA ASP A 127 -9.96 33.09 -15.43
C ASP A 127 -9.70 31.59 -15.67
N LEU A 128 -8.73 31.02 -14.96
CA LEU A 128 -8.37 29.59 -15.09
C LEU A 128 -8.90 28.73 -13.93
N GLN A 129 -9.30 29.36 -12.83
CA GLN A 129 -9.57 28.70 -11.55
C GLN A 129 -10.69 27.65 -11.64
N ASP A 130 -11.81 27.96 -12.28
CA ASP A 130 -12.94 27.03 -12.38
C ASP A 130 -12.68 25.90 -13.39
N ALA A 131 -11.91 26.18 -14.45
CA ALA A 131 -11.44 25.15 -15.38
C ALA A 131 -10.50 24.16 -14.68
N LEU A 132 -9.61 24.67 -13.83
CA LEU A 132 -8.69 23.86 -13.04
C LEU A 132 -9.44 22.96 -12.05
N VAL A 133 -10.34 23.53 -11.26
CA VAL A 133 -11.18 22.77 -10.31
C VAL A 133 -12.00 21.69 -11.02
N ALA A 134 -12.53 21.98 -12.21
CA ALA A 134 -13.28 21.01 -13.00
C ALA A 134 -12.41 19.83 -13.46
N VAL A 135 -11.16 20.07 -13.88
CA VAL A 135 -10.22 19.01 -14.27
C VAL A 135 -9.79 18.16 -13.07
N ILE A 136 -9.51 18.77 -11.92
CA ILE A 136 -9.21 18.04 -10.67
C ILE A 136 -10.39 17.13 -10.30
N GLY A 137 -11.62 17.65 -10.40
CA GLY A 137 -12.84 16.89 -10.18
C GLY A 137 -13.02 15.73 -11.16
N HIS A 138 -12.71 15.94 -12.45
CA HIS A 138 -12.77 14.89 -13.47
C HIS A 138 -11.81 13.73 -13.17
N TYR A 139 -10.60 14.03 -12.71
CA TYR A 139 -9.65 12.99 -12.31
C TYR A 139 -9.94 12.38 -10.94
N LYS A 140 -10.95 12.87 -10.21
CA LYS A 140 -11.33 12.40 -8.86
C LYS A 140 -10.18 12.46 -7.86
N TRP A 141 -9.31 13.46 -7.98
CA TRP A 141 -8.20 13.65 -7.04
C TRP A 141 -8.73 14.11 -5.68
N THR A 142 -8.30 13.44 -4.61
CA THR A 142 -8.63 13.78 -3.22
C THR A 142 -7.42 14.22 -2.40
N LYS A 143 -6.21 13.83 -2.81
CA LYS A 143 -4.93 14.20 -2.19
C LYS A 143 -3.93 14.62 -3.27
N PHE A 144 -3.40 15.82 -3.16
CA PHE A 144 -2.41 16.33 -4.11
C PHE A 144 -1.53 17.44 -3.52
N VAL A 145 -0.39 17.68 -4.18
CA VAL A 145 0.52 18.76 -3.81
C VAL A 145 0.31 19.95 -4.75
N TYR A 146 0.13 21.14 -4.19
CA TYR A 146 -0.02 22.39 -4.90
C TYR A 146 1.31 23.16 -4.91
N MET A 147 2.02 23.11 -6.03
CA MET A 147 3.26 23.84 -6.24
C MET A 147 2.97 25.21 -6.86
N TYR A 148 3.40 26.27 -6.19
CA TYR A 148 3.15 27.65 -6.62
C TYR A 148 4.41 28.51 -6.58
N SER A 149 4.41 29.56 -7.39
CA SER A 149 5.43 30.60 -7.33
C SER A 149 4.87 31.84 -6.63
N SER A 150 5.65 32.46 -5.76
CA SER A 150 5.29 33.70 -5.03
C SER A 150 4.76 34.81 -5.97
N ASP A 151 5.26 34.83 -7.20
CA ASP A 151 5.02 35.88 -8.19
C ASP A 151 3.67 35.73 -8.92
N SER A 152 3.01 34.56 -8.86
CA SER A 152 1.76 34.30 -9.60
C SER A 152 0.82 33.31 -8.87
N GLY A 153 -0.50 33.52 -8.94
CA GLY A 153 -1.46 32.45 -8.59
C GLY A 153 -1.92 32.33 -7.13
N LEU A 154 -1.85 33.38 -6.30
CA LEU A 154 -2.53 33.34 -4.99
C LEU A 154 -4.06 33.27 -5.12
N THR A 155 -4.65 33.94 -6.10
CA THR A 155 -6.11 33.89 -6.35
C THR A 155 -6.57 32.50 -6.73
N VAL A 156 -5.85 31.84 -7.65
CA VAL A 156 -6.08 30.44 -8.02
C VAL A 156 -5.89 29.51 -6.83
N MET A 157 -4.86 29.74 -6.01
CA MET A 157 -4.60 28.96 -4.79
C MET A 157 -5.76 29.09 -3.80
N GLN A 158 -6.22 30.31 -3.54
CA GLN A 158 -7.34 30.58 -2.64
C GLN A 158 -8.59 29.82 -3.09
N ARG A 159 -8.94 29.91 -4.39
CA ARG A 159 -10.08 29.19 -4.95
C ARG A 159 -9.95 27.66 -4.82
N VAL A 160 -8.75 27.12 -5.03
CA VAL A 160 -8.48 25.68 -4.87
C VAL A 160 -8.60 25.26 -3.39
N LEU A 161 -8.10 26.06 -2.45
CA LEU A 161 -8.19 25.79 -1.01
C LEU A 161 -9.63 25.89 -0.49
N ASP A 162 -10.39 26.88 -0.94
CA ASP A 162 -11.81 27.01 -0.61
C ASP A 162 -12.60 25.78 -1.09
N THR A 163 -12.33 25.35 -2.33
CA THR A 163 -12.94 24.13 -2.88
C THR A 163 -12.46 22.87 -2.15
N ALA A 164 -11.21 22.84 -1.70
CA ALA A 164 -10.67 21.73 -0.93
C ALA A 164 -11.37 21.58 0.42
N ALA A 165 -11.70 22.69 1.08
CA ALA A 165 -12.50 22.66 2.31
C ALA A 165 -13.91 22.12 2.07
N GLU A 166 -14.56 22.52 0.97
CA GLU A 166 -15.89 22.03 0.59
C GLU A 166 -15.89 20.54 0.23
N LYS A 167 -14.89 20.07 -0.52
CA LYS A 167 -14.80 18.70 -1.05
C LYS A 167 -13.93 17.75 -0.21
N SER A 168 -13.47 18.20 0.96
CA SER A 168 -12.57 17.46 1.85
C SER A 168 -11.30 16.95 1.14
N TRP A 169 -10.70 17.79 0.28
CA TRP A 169 -9.42 17.47 -0.36
C TRP A 169 -8.24 17.76 0.57
N LEU A 170 -7.25 16.87 0.58
CA LEU A 170 -6.00 17.06 1.30
C LEU A 170 -4.97 17.72 0.37
N VAL A 171 -4.76 19.02 0.56
CA VAL A 171 -3.86 19.83 -0.28
C VAL A 171 -2.64 20.26 0.53
N THR A 172 -1.44 19.90 0.05
CA THR A 172 -0.18 20.41 0.61
C THR A 172 0.39 21.47 -0.32
N SER A 173 0.55 22.71 0.14
CA SER A 173 1.11 23.78 -0.69
C SER A 173 2.62 23.91 -0.52
N VAL A 174 3.37 23.96 -1.62
CA VAL A 174 4.82 24.10 -1.63
C VAL A 174 5.22 25.24 -2.56
N ASN A 175 6.15 26.08 -2.13
CA ASN A 175 6.72 27.11 -2.99
C ASN A 175 7.78 26.47 -3.90
N LEU A 176 7.64 26.62 -5.23
CA LEU A 176 8.59 26.11 -6.20
C LEU A 176 8.80 27.15 -7.30
N GLU A 177 10.07 27.45 -7.61
CA GLU A 177 10.40 28.52 -8.56
C GLU A 177 10.40 28.04 -10.02
N THR A 178 10.84 26.81 -10.30
CA THR A 178 10.99 26.32 -11.68
C THR A 178 10.57 24.86 -11.91
N LEU A 179 9.99 24.56 -13.08
CA LEU A 179 9.66 23.18 -13.50
C LEU A 179 10.92 22.32 -13.69
N THR A 180 12.05 22.93 -14.02
CA THR A 180 13.34 22.25 -14.22
C THR A 180 13.84 21.57 -12.95
N GLU A 181 13.57 22.12 -11.77
CA GLU A 181 13.92 21.50 -10.49
C GLU A 181 13.23 20.13 -10.29
N ILE A 182 12.02 19.94 -10.81
CA ILE A 182 11.30 18.66 -10.69
C ILE A 182 11.98 17.58 -11.55
N ALA A 183 12.39 17.96 -12.77
CA ALA A 183 13.04 17.05 -13.70
C ALA A 183 14.46 16.70 -13.25
N THR A 184 15.23 17.67 -12.73
CA THR A 184 16.58 17.41 -12.19
C THR A 184 16.57 16.53 -10.94
N GLN A 185 15.50 16.60 -10.13
CA GLN A 185 15.28 15.70 -8.99
C GLN A 185 14.78 14.29 -9.40
N GLY A 186 14.62 14.02 -10.70
CA GLY A 186 14.19 12.71 -11.21
C GLY A 186 12.74 12.36 -10.86
N ARG A 187 11.87 13.35 -10.64
CA ARG A 187 10.46 13.14 -10.26
C ARG A 187 9.49 13.17 -11.45
N ASN A 188 9.99 13.25 -12.67
CA ASN A 188 9.23 13.17 -13.92
C ASN A 188 8.87 11.72 -14.34
N LEU A 189 8.89 10.75 -13.42
CA LEU A 189 8.63 9.34 -13.69
C LEU A 189 7.15 9.02 -13.95
N LYS A 190 6.90 7.90 -14.63
CA LYS A 190 5.59 7.40 -15.07
C LYS A 190 4.48 7.37 -14.00
N ASN A 191 4.83 7.24 -12.73
CA ASN A 191 3.85 7.11 -11.65
C ASN A 191 3.26 8.45 -11.19
N ASN A 192 3.86 9.57 -11.63
CA ASN A 192 3.41 10.90 -11.25
C ASN A 192 2.52 11.49 -12.34
N HIS A 193 1.53 12.27 -11.89
CA HIS A 193 0.63 13.02 -12.77
C HIS A 193 0.71 14.49 -12.40
N TYR A 194 1.05 15.31 -13.39
CA TYR A 194 1.18 16.75 -13.28
C TYR A 194 0.02 17.47 -13.97
N ILE A 195 -0.54 18.48 -13.32
CA ILE A 195 -1.43 19.45 -13.97
C ILE A 195 -0.72 20.80 -14.02
N LEU A 196 -0.55 21.36 -15.21
CA LEU A 196 0.07 22.67 -15.43
C LEU A 196 -1.02 23.74 -15.57
N ALA A 197 -1.16 24.62 -14.58
CA ALA A 197 -2.17 25.67 -14.58
C ALA A 197 -1.71 26.93 -15.33
N ASN A 198 -1.49 26.80 -16.64
CA ASN A 198 -1.20 27.91 -17.54
C ASN A 198 -2.05 27.78 -18.82
N LEU A 199 -2.37 28.89 -19.47
CA LEU A 199 -3.17 28.98 -20.70
C LEU A 199 -2.37 28.70 -21.99
N GLY A 200 -1.06 28.45 -21.87
CA GLY A 200 -0.15 28.13 -22.96
C GLY A 200 0.58 26.81 -22.75
N PHE A 201 -0.13 25.68 -22.71
CA PHE A 201 0.46 24.35 -22.57
C PHE A 201 1.57 24.08 -23.60
N LEU A 202 1.35 24.50 -24.85
CA LEU A 202 2.30 24.32 -25.95
C LEU A 202 3.47 25.33 -25.94
N ASP A 203 3.44 26.33 -25.05
CA ASP A 203 4.51 27.31 -24.88
C ASP A 203 5.61 26.81 -23.92
N ILE A 204 5.33 25.71 -23.20
CA ILE A 204 6.22 25.10 -22.19
C ILE A 204 7.02 23.97 -22.85
N ASP A 205 8.32 23.91 -22.56
CA ASP A 205 9.14 22.77 -22.96
C ASP A 205 8.86 21.56 -22.05
N LEU A 206 8.24 20.52 -22.62
CA LEU A 206 7.87 19.29 -21.92
C LEU A 206 8.74 18.09 -22.34
N THR A 207 9.87 18.33 -23.01
CA THR A 207 10.73 17.26 -23.52
C THR A 207 11.25 16.33 -22.41
N GLU A 208 11.62 16.87 -21.25
CA GLU A 208 12.08 16.08 -20.10
C GLU A 208 10.94 15.25 -19.49
N PHE A 209 9.72 15.80 -19.41
CA PHE A 209 8.55 15.07 -18.93
C PHE A 209 8.12 13.98 -19.91
N SER A 210 8.24 14.23 -21.21
CA SER A 210 7.99 13.22 -22.25
C SER A 210 8.96 12.05 -22.18
N LYS A 211 10.22 12.27 -21.76
CA LYS A 211 11.21 11.20 -21.56
C LYS A 211 10.94 10.39 -20.29
N GLY A 212 10.50 11.05 -19.22
CA GLY A 212 10.23 10.41 -17.93
C GLY A 212 8.93 9.59 -17.89
N GLY A 213 7.99 9.87 -18.81
CA GLY A 213 6.76 9.11 -18.97
C GLY A 213 5.64 9.50 -18.00
N ALA A 214 5.81 10.56 -17.20
CA ALA A 214 4.76 11.11 -16.35
C ALA A 214 3.57 11.63 -17.19
N ASN A 215 2.36 11.46 -16.68
CA ASN A 215 1.18 12.06 -17.28
C ASN A 215 1.19 13.56 -17.01
N VAL A 216 1.07 14.38 -18.05
CA VAL A 216 1.03 15.84 -17.90
C VAL A 216 -0.22 16.38 -18.58
N THR A 217 -1.07 17.03 -17.81
CA THR A 217 -2.26 17.74 -18.31
C THR A 217 -2.04 19.24 -18.20
N GLY A 218 -2.64 20.04 -19.08
CA GLY A 218 -2.65 21.49 -18.93
C GLY A 218 -3.67 22.14 -19.84
N PHE A 219 -3.59 23.47 -19.94
CA PHE A 219 -4.61 24.26 -20.61
C PHE A 219 -4.05 25.02 -21.80
N GLN A 220 -4.85 25.13 -22.85
CA GLN A 220 -4.47 25.82 -24.08
C GLN A 220 -5.60 26.74 -24.52
N LEU A 221 -5.33 28.04 -24.51
CA LEU A 221 -6.29 29.06 -24.93
C LEU A 221 -6.37 29.16 -26.47
N MET A 222 -5.22 29.23 -27.14
CA MET A 222 -5.20 29.36 -28.61
C MET A 222 -5.50 28.01 -29.29
N ASN A 223 -6.45 28.02 -30.21
CA ASN A 223 -6.76 26.86 -31.04
C ASN A 223 -5.96 26.89 -32.35
N TYR A 224 -4.83 26.19 -32.38
CA TYR A 224 -3.96 26.09 -33.56
C TYR A 224 -4.59 25.31 -34.74
N SER A 225 -5.66 24.56 -34.51
CA SER A 225 -6.40 23.89 -35.59
C SER A 225 -7.31 24.84 -36.36
N ASN A 226 -7.57 26.05 -35.84
CA ASN A 226 -8.35 27.06 -36.54
C ASN A 226 -7.52 27.65 -37.70
N PRO A 227 -8.01 27.63 -38.96
CA PRO A 227 -7.29 28.18 -40.11
C PRO A 227 -6.89 29.65 -39.96
N LEU A 228 -7.72 30.48 -39.28
CA LEU A 228 -7.40 31.89 -39.04
C LEU A 228 -6.15 32.02 -38.15
N VAL A 229 -6.13 31.28 -37.06
CA VAL A 229 -5.00 31.27 -36.10
C VAL A 229 -3.75 30.70 -36.75
N SER A 230 -3.88 29.59 -37.49
CA SER A 230 -2.77 28.97 -38.20
C SER A 230 -2.14 29.93 -39.22
N ARG A 231 -2.95 30.67 -39.98
CA ARG A 231 -2.46 31.67 -40.94
C ARG A 231 -1.70 32.79 -40.25
N SER A 232 -2.27 33.39 -39.20
CA SER A 232 -1.60 34.48 -38.46
C SER A 232 -0.29 34.02 -37.81
N ILE A 233 -0.19 32.77 -37.37
CA ILE A 233 1.05 32.22 -36.84
C ILE A 233 2.08 31.98 -37.95
N GLN A 234 1.64 31.54 -39.12
CA GLN A 234 2.52 31.39 -40.27
C GLN A 234 3.08 32.76 -40.69
N GLU A 235 2.23 33.78 -40.79
CA GLU A 235 2.64 35.16 -41.06
C GLU A 235 3.64 35.67 -40.00
N TRP A 236 3.41 35.35 -38.72
CA TRP A 236 4.34 35.67 -37.65
C TRP A 236 5.71 34.98 -37.81
N LEU A 237 5.74 33.73 -38.25
CA LEU A 237 6.98 32.97 -38.49
C LEU A 237 7.73 33.44 -39.75
N GLU A 238 6.98 33.90 -40.76
CA GLU A 238 7.50 34.44 -42.01
C GLU A 238 7.98 35.89 -41.86
N PHE A 239 7.43 36.64 -40.90
CA PHE A 239 7.82 38.02 -40.62
C PHE A 239 9.32 38.12 -40.30
N ASP A 240 10.08 38.66 -41.26
CA ASP A 240 11.50 38.90 -41.15
C ASP A 240 11.74 40.32 -40.66
N SER A 241 11.82 40.49 -39.34
CA SER A 241 12.27 41.74 -38.74
C SER A 241 13.78 41.84 -38.90
N LYS A 242 14.24 42.52 -39.96
CA LYS A 242 15.66 42.86 -40.18
C LYS A 242 16.31 43.55 -38.95
N ASP A 243 15.49 44.13 -38.07
CA ASP A 243 15.90 44.86 -36.86
C ASP A 243 15.86 44.05 -35.55
N LEU A 244 15.21 42.88 -35.48
CA LEU A 244 15.17 42.06 -34.26
C LEU A 244 15.98 40.78 -34.46
N LYS A 245 17.16 40.72 -33.85
CA LYS A 245 18.00 39.50 -33.74
C LYS A 245 17.40 38.45 -32.80
N ILE A 246 16.08 38.26 -32.81
CA ILE A 246 15.39 37.32 -31.93
C ILE A 246 15.20 36.00 -32.70
N PRO A 247 15.66 34.86 -32.18
CA PRO A 247 15.39 33.57 -32.80
C PRO A 247 13.87 33.37 -32.94
N LYS A 248 13.42 32.92 -34.13
CA LYS A 248 12.02 32.69 -34.45
C LYS A 248 11.40 31.70 -33.46
N LYS A 249 10.68 32.21 -32.47
CA LYS A 249 9.91 31.41 -31.51
C LYS A 249 8.43 31.45 -31.87
N ARG A 250 7.74 30.35 -31.55
CA ARG A 250 6.28 30.27 -31.66
C ARG A 250 5.62 31.42 -30.90
N LEU A 251 4.54 31.96 -31.45
CA LEU A 251 3.73 32.98 -30.79
C LEU A 251 3.19 32.43 -29.46
N LYS A 252 3.54 33.07 -28.35
CA LYS A 252 3.02 32.75 -27.01
C LYS A 252 1.59 33.26 -26.84
N TYR A 253 0.82 32.65 -25.93
CA TYR A 253 -0.56 33.09 -25.67
C TYR A 253 -0.66 34.56 -25.20
N THR A 254 0.33 35.08 -24.48
CA THR A 254 0.37 36.49 -24.06
C THR A 254 0.53 37.45 -25.24
N GLY A 255 1.27 37.05 -26.27
CA GLY A 255 1.38 37.78 -27.53
C GLY A 255 0.06 37.79 -28.29
N ALA A 256 -0.62 36.65 -28.36
CA ALA A 256 -1.96 36.56 -28.96
C ALA A 256 -3.00 37.40 -28.23
N LEU A 257 -2.98 37.42 -26.89
CA LEU A 257 -3.82 38.33 -26.11
C LEU A 257 -3.51 39.79 -26.43
N THR A 258 -2.24 40.16 -26.64
CA THR A 258 -1.87 41.53 -27.00
C THR A 258 -2.41 41.93 -28.38
N TYR A 259 -2.31 41.02 -29.36
CA TYR A 259 -2.90 41.19 -30.69
C TYR A 259 -4.42 41.38 -30.63
N ASP A 260 -5.09 40.53 -29.85
CA ASP A 260 -6.53 40.61 -29.61
C ASP A 260 -6.90 41.92 -28.89
N GLY A 261 -6.07 42.39 -27.96
CA GLY A 261 -6.24 43.67 -27.27
C GLY A 261 -6.26 44.87 -28.21
N VAL A 262 -5.34 44.90 -29.19
CA VAL A 262 -5.34 45.94 -30.24
C VAL A 262 -6.59 45.84 -31.11
N SER A 263 -7.01 44.62 -31.45
CA SER A 263 -8.22 44.39 -32.25
C SER A 263 -9.49 44.84 -31.52
N VAL A 264 -9.57 44.60 -30.20
CA VAL A 264 -10.65 45.09 -29.33
C VAL A 264 -10.66 46.62 -29.29
N MET A 265 -9.51 47.26 -29.07
CA MET A 265 -9.41 48.73 -29.06
C MET A 265 -9.83 49.34 -30.41
N ALA A 266 -9.34 48.78 -31.52
CA ALA A 266 -9.69 49.25 -32.86
C ALA A 266 -11.21 49.13 -33.11
N THR A 267 -11.81 48.01 -32.73
CA THR A 267 -13.26 47.78 -32.86
C THR A 267 -14.07 48.74 -31.99
N ALA A 268 -13.64 48.99 -30.75
CA ALA A 268 -14.30 49.95 -29.86
C ALA A 268 -14.29 51.36 -30.45
N PHE A 269 -13.15 51.84 -30.95
CA PHE A 269 -13.07 53.15 -31.59
C PHE A 269 -13.87 53.23 -32.89
N GLN A 270 -13.92 52.16 -33.68
CA GLN A 270 -14.80 52.09 -34.85
C GLN A 270 -16.28 52.20 -34.45
N ASN A 271 -16.70 51.55 -33.37
CA ASN A 271 -18.07 51.61 -32.86
C ASN A 271 -18.44 53.02 -32.37
N LEU A 272 -17.54 53.69 -31.65
CA LEU A 272 -17.72 55.09 -31.24
C LEU A 272 -17.91 56.02 -32.45
N ARG A 273 -17.12 55.84 -33.51
CA ARG A 273 -17.28 56.61 -34.75
C ARG A 273 -18.60 56.32 -35.45
N LYS A 274 -19.04 55.05 -35.49
CA LYS A 274 -20.36 54.66 -36.06
C LYS A 274 -21.52 55.30 -35.29
N GLN A 275 -21.41 55.37 -33.96
CA GLN A 275 -22.38 56.01 -33.07
C GLN A 275 -22.30 57.54 -33.08
N ARG A 276 -21.35 58.13 -33.82
CA ARG A 276 -21.09 59.58 -33.90
C ARG A 276 -20.79 60.21 -32.53
N ILE A 277 -20.16 59.45 -31.63
CA ILE A 277 -19.68 59.96 -30.34
C ILE A 277 -18.35 60.68 -30.58
N ASP A 278 -18.31 61.97 -30.29
CA ASP A 278 -17.10 62.78 -30.39
C ASP A 278 -16.21 62.55 -29.15
N ILE A 279 -15.06 61.92 -29.37
CA ILE A 279 -14.04 61.70 -28.34
C ILE A 279 -12.89 62.71 -28.42
N SER A 280 -13.02 63.75 -29.26
CA SER A 280 -11.99 64.77 -29.40
C SER A 280 -11.78 65.52 -28.08
N ARG A 281 -10.53 65.54 -27.61
CA ARG A 281 -10.18 66.23 -26.38
C ARG A 281 -10.01 67.72 -26.67
N ARG A 282 -10.86 68.56 -26.06
CA ARG A 282 -10.76 70.03 -26.15
C ARG A 282 -9.76 70.55 -25.11
N GLY A 283 -8.46 70.40 -25.39
CA GLY A 283 -7.37 70.92 -24.55
C GLY A 283 -6.40 69.86 -24.04
N ASN A 284 -5.31 70.32 -23.40
CA ASN A 284 -4.31 69.46 -22.78
C ASN A 284 -4.90 68.76 -21.56
N ALA A 285 -4.42 67.54 -21.29
CA ALA A 285 -4.93 66.72 -20.20
C ALA A 285 -4.64 67.28 -18.80
N GLY A 286 -3.65 68.15 -18.69
CA GLY A 286 -3.12 68.63 -17.41
C GLY A 286 -2.10 67.66 -16.81
N ASP A 287 -1.77 67.92 -15.54
CA ASP A 287 -0.92 67.06 -14.73
C ASP A 287 -1.77 65.92 -14.12
N CYS A 288 -1.20 64.72 -14.03
CA CYS A 288 -1.85 63.59 -13.35
C CYS A 288 -1.98 63.83 -11.84
N LEU A 289 -1.18 64.73 -11.27
CA LEU A 289 -1.19 65.11 -9.85
C LEU A 289 -2.05 66.36 -9.57
N ALA A 290 -2.89 66.77 -10.52
CA ALA A 290 -3.82 67.88 -10.31
C ALA A 290 -4.73 67.62 -9.09
N ASN A 291 -4.97 68.65 -8.28
CA ASN A 291 -5.82 68.59 -7.10
C ASN A 291 -6.88 69.71 -7.16
N PRO A 292 -8.19 69.40 -7.37
CA PRO A 292 -8.74 68.05 -7.54
C PRO A 292 -8.34 67.42 -8.90
N PRO A 293 -8.31 66.07 -8.99
CA PRO A 293 -8.02 65.38 -10.23
C PRO A 293 -9.08 65.73 -11.29
N ALA A 294 -8.63 65.94 -12.53
CA ALA A 294 -9.49 66.26 -13.66
C ALA A 294 -9.75 64.99 -14.48
N PRO A 295 -10.83 64.23 -14.20
CA PRO A 295 -11.14 63.03 -14.95
C PRO A 295 -11.51 63.37 -16.39
N TRP A 296 -11.23 62.43 -17.29
CA TRP A 296 -11.61 62.60 -18.67
C TRP A 296 -13.10 62.28 -18.89
N GLY A 297 -13.88 63.30 -19.26
CA GLY A 297 -15.34 63.18 -19.43
C GLY A 297 -15.78 62.08 -20.40
N GLN A 298 -15.05 61.87 -21.51
CA GLN A 298 -15.38 60.84 -22.51
C GLN A 298 -14.79 59.45 -22.18
N GLY A 299 -14.02 59.32 -21.10
CA GLY A 299 -13.46 58.05 -20.68
C GLY A 299 -14.53 56.99 -20.39
N ILE A 300 -15.69 57.42 -19.90
CA ILE A 300 -16.83 56.53 -19.61
C ILE A 300 -17.42 55.96 -20.90
N ASP A 301 -17.55 56.77 -21.94
CA ASP A 301 -18.07 56.31 -23.23
C ASP A 301 -17.12 55.32 -23.90
N ILE A 302 -15.80 55.53 -23.74
CA ILE A 302 -14.78 54.61 -24.24
C ILE A 302 -14.80 53.29 -23.45
N GLN A 303 -14.95 53.34 -22.13
CA GLN A 303 -15.10 52.14 -21.32
C GLN A 303 -16.31 51.31 -21.79
N ARG A 304 -17.47 51.96 -21.95
CA ARG A 304 -18.69 51.29 -22.43
C ARG A 304 -18.48 50.70 -23.82
N ALA A 305 -17.85 51.44 -24.73
CA ALA A 305 -17.56 50.95 -26.08
C ALA A 305 -16.62 49.75 -26.08
N LEU A 306 -15.62 49.72 -25.18
CA LEU A 306 -14.72 48.56 -25.00
C LEU A 306 -15.45 47.35 -24.42
N GLN A 307 -16.30 47.55 -23.41
CA GLN A 307 -17.07 46.47 -22.77
C GLN A 307 -18.11 45.84 -23.71
N GLN A 308 -18.63 46.61 -24.66
CA GLN A 308 -19.59 46.14 -25.67
C GLN A 308 -18.93 45.44 -26.87
N VAL A 309 -17.61 45.38 -26.96
CA VAL A 309 -16.93 44.69 -28.07
C VAL A 309 -17.19 43.18 -27.98
N GLN A 310 -17.66 42.62 -29.09
CA GLN A 310 -17.79 41.19 -29.32
C GLN A 310 -17.13 40.83 -30.65
N ILE A 311 -16.01 40.11 -30.60
CA ILE A 311 -15.23 39.73 -31.79
C ILE A 311 -14.63 38.33 -31.63
N GLU A 312 -14.28 37.71 -32.76
CA GLU A 312 -13.45 36.50 -32.80
C GLU A 312 -11.99 36.89 -33.03
N GLY A 313 -11.11 36.54 -32.08
CA GLY A 313 -9.67 36.79 -32.13
C GLY A 313 -8.83 35.52 -32.23
N LEU A 314 -7.52 35.66 -32.02
CA LEU A 314 -6.58 34.53 -31.97
C LEU A 314 -6.84 33.61 -30.77
N THR A 315 -7.40 34.17 -29.70
CA THR A 315 -7.80 33.45 -28.49
C THR A 315 -9.25 32.96 -28.50
N GLY A 316 -9.92 32.98 -29.66
CA GLY A 316 -11.33 32.59 -29.82
C GLY A 316 -12.29 33.75 -29.54
N HIS A 317 -13.49 33.42 -29.05
CA HIS A 317 -14.52 34.41 -28.75
C HIS A 317 -14.08 35.39 -27.65
N ILE A 318 -14.28 36.68 -27.88
CA ILE A 318 -13.94 37.75 -26.94
C ILE A 318 -15.22 38.52 -26.63
N GLN A 319 -15.60 38.47 -25.36
CA GLN A 319 -16.70 39.22 -24.76
C GLN A 319 -16.31 39.62 -23.34
N PHE A 320 -16.85 40.75 -22.86
CA PHE A 320 -16.58 41.23 -21.51
C PHE A 320 -17.86 41.35 -20.66
N ASP A 321 -17.71 41.26 -19.34
CA ASP A 321 -18.74 41.64 -18.38
C ASP A 321 -18.74 43.15 -18.10
N GLU A 322 -19.69 43.61 -17.27
CA GLU A 322 -19.79 45.01 -16.83
C GLU A 322 -18.56 45.50 -16.05
N LYS A 323 -17.72 44.59 -15.55
CA LYS A 323 -16.48 44.87 -14.82
C LYS A 323 -15.25 44.84 -15.75
N GLY A 324 -15.42 44.58 -17.04
CA GLY A 324 -14.32 44.49 -18.00
C GLY A 324 -13.54 43.17 -17.95
N ARG A 325 -14.07 42.12 -17.33
CA ARG A 325 -13.48 40.77 -17.32
C ARG A 325 -14.00 39.95 -18.47
N ARG A 326 -13.15 39.10 -19.02
CA ARG A 326 -13.52 38.25 -20.16
C ARG A 326 -14.51 37.15 -19.75
N THR A 327 -15.60 37.02 -20.49
CA THR A 327 -16.65 36.00 -20.32
C THR A 327 -16.86 35.20 -21.59
N ASN A 328 -17.62 34.11 -21.52
CA ASN A 328 -17.98 33.28 -22.68
C ASN A 328 -16.75 32.82 -23.51
N TYR A 329 -15.67 32.44 -22.81
CA TYR A 329 -14.47 31.90 -23.42
C TYR A 329 -14.45 30.37 -23.30
N THR A 330 -13.67 29.73 -24.17
CA THR A 330 -13.44 28.28 -24.13
C THR A 330 -11.96 28.01 -24.00
N VAL A 331 -11.58 27.13 -23.08
CA VAL A 331 -10.19 26.70 -22.88
C VAL A 331 -10.08 25.23 -23.24
N ALA A 332 -9.12 24.86 -24.09
CA ALA A 332 -8.86 23.46 -24.40
C ALA A 332 -8.05 22.80 -23.27
N VAL A 333 -8.42 21.56 -22.93
CA VAL A 333 -7.62 20.71 -22.04
C VAL A 333 -6.74 19.82 -22.89
N MET A 334 -5.45 19.88 -22.61
CA MET A 334 -4.39 19.19 -23.34
C MET A 334 -3.74 18.15 -22.44
N GLU A 335 -3.36 17.02 -22.99
CA GLU A 335 -2.60 15.98 -22.32
C GLU A 335 -1.34 15.62 -23.13
N LEU A 336 -0.23 15.40 -22.45
CA LEU A 336 1.02 14.95 -23.05
C LEU A 336 0.95 13.44 -23.29
N GLY A 337 0.73 13.04 -24.54
CA GLY A 337 0.84 11.64 -24.96
C GLY A 337 2.25 11.29 -25.45
N PRO A 338 2.52 10.01 -25.74
CA PRO A 338 3.82 9.55 -26.24
C PRO A 338 4.16 10.10 -27.64
N LYS A 339 3.15 10.48 -28.43
CA LYS A 339 3.32 11.12 -29.74
C LYS A 339 3.38 12.66 -29.65
N GLY A 340 3.32 13.21 -28.44
CA GLY A 340 3.23 14.64 -28.19
C GLY A 340 1.87 15.08 -27.62
N PRO A 341 1.67 16.40 -27.49
CA PRO A 341 0.49 16.98 -26.84
C PRO A 341 -0.77 16.79 -27.68
N LYS A 342 -1.83 16.28 -27.07
CA LYS A 342 -3.13 16.02 -27.70
C LYS A 342 -4.24 16.74 -26.93
N LYS A 343 -5.22 17.31 -27.65
CA LYS A 343 -6.45 17.84 -27.05
C LYS A 343 -7.32 16.67 -26.56
N THR A 344 -7.67 16.67 -25.28
CA THR A 344 -8.51 15.65 -24.64
C THR A 344 -9.89 16.18 -24.27
N GLY A 345 -10.07 17.49 -24.19
CA GLY A 345 -11.37 18.09 -23.92
C GLY A 345 -11.37 19.59 -24.07
N TYR A 346 -12.45 20.20 -23.63
CA TYR A 346 -12.56 21.65 -23.48
C TYR A 346 -13.36 21.99 -22.22
N TRP A 347 -13.16 23.21 -21.74
CA TRP A 347 -13.93 23.79 -20.66
C TRP A 347 -14.54 25.11 -21.11
N ASN A 348 -15.82 25.29 -20.80
CA ASN A 348 -16.53 26.56 -20.92
C ASN A 348 -17.40 26.79 -19.67
N GLU A 349 -17.92 28.01 -19.51
CA GLU A 349 -18.69 28.38 -18.32
C GLU A 349 -20.03 27.62 -18.20
N ALA A 350 -20.64 27.30 -19.35
CA ALA A 350 -21.97 26.70 -19.47
C ALA A 350 -21.97 25.17 -19.25
N GLU A 351 -21.11 24.44 -19.96
CA GLU A 351 -21.04 22.97 -19.95
C GLU A 351 -20.00 22.43 -18.95
N LYS A 352 -19.22 23.33 -18.32
CA LYS A 352 -18.06 22.98 -17.49
C LYS A 352 -17.06 22.16 -18.32
N PHE A 353 -16.45 21.14 -17.74
CA PHE A 353 -15.46 20.32 -18.44
C PHE A 353 -16.14 19.22 -19.27
N VAL A 354 -15.91 19.24 -20.57
CA VAL A 354 -16.40 18.24 -21.52
C VAL A 354 -15.21 17.48 -22.12
N SER A 355 -15.17 16.17 -21.88
CA SER A 355 -14.17 15.28 -22.47
C SER A 355 -14.51 15.04 -23.94
N THR A 356 -13.61 15.43 -24.83
CA THR A 356 -13.69 15.16 -26.29
C THR A 356 -12.74 14.03 -26.68
N ALA A 357 -12.13 13.35 -25.69
CA ALA A 357 -11.49 12.09 -25.92
C ALA A 357 -12.58 11.15 -26.42
N THR A 358 -12.61 10.92 -27.74
CA THR A 358 -13.47 9.92 -28.33
C THR A 358 -13.31 8.65 -27.50
N ALA A 359 -14.37 8.27 -26.81
CA ALA A 359 -14.69 6.87 -26.47
C ALA A 359 -14.94 6.07 -27.77
N SER A 360 -14.20 6.37 -28.83
CA SER A 360 -14.00 5.51 -29.98
C SER A 360 -13.16 4.37 -29.45
N GLY A 361 -13.84 3.28 -29.13
CA GLY A 361 -13.29 2.01 -28.72
C GLY A 361 -12.15 1.59 -29.64
N ASN A 362 -10.94 1.91 -29.21
CA ASN A 362 -9.83 1.03 -29.36
C ASN A 362 -9.53 0.52 -27.95
N GLU A 363 -10.26 -0.52 -27.56
CA GLU A 363 -9.90 -1.43 -26.46
C GLU A 363 -8.49 -2.06 -26.65
N THR A 364 -7.73 -1.63 -27.66
CA THR A 364 -6.31 -1.91 -27.81
C THR A 364 -5.45 -1.31 -26.69
N GLY A 365 -5.99 -0.38 -25.88
CA GLY A 365 -5.28 0.17 -24.71
C GLY A 365 -4.95 -0.87 -23.65
N LEU A 366 -5.79 -1.92 -23.51
CA LEU A 366 -5.54 -3.01 -22.57
C LEU A 366 -4.49 -4.01 -23.10
N GLN A 367 -4.45 -4.22 -24.42
CA GLN A 367 -3.60 -5.26 -25.03
C GLN A 367 -2.15 -4.82 -25.28
N ASN A 368 -1.89 -3.52 -25.51
CA ASN A 368 -0.55 -2.99 -25.79
C ASN A 368 0.21 -2.44 -24.57
N ARG A 369 -0.33 -2.59 -23.35
CA ARG A 369 0.34 -2.19 -22.11
C ARG A 369 0.90 -3.42 -21.40
N THR A 370 2.19 -3.42 -21.09
CA THR A 370 2.79 -4.40 -20.18
C THR A 370 2.41 -4.01 -18.74
N TYR A 371 1.66 -4.87 -18.05
CA TYR A 371 1.28 -4.69 -16.65
C TYR A 371 2.41 -5.15 -15.73
N ILE A 372 2.73 -4.35 -14.71
CA ILE A 372 3.70 -4.70 -13.68
C ILE A 372 2.97 -5.49 -12.59
N VAL A 373 3.30 -6.77 -12.49
CA VAL A 373 2.75 -7.70 -11.50
C VAL A 373 3.76 -7.82 -10.35
N THR A 374 3.46 -7.18 -9.22
CA THR A 374 4.30 -7.32 -8.02
C THR A 374 4.00 -8.63 -7.29
N THR A 375 5.06 -9.27 -6.80
CA THR A 375 4.96 -10.52 -6.03
C THR A 375 6.14 -10.66 -5.05
N ILE A 376 6.13 -11.72 -4.24
CA ILE A 376 7.14 -12.01 -3.22
C ILE A 376 7.69 -13.43 -3.41
N LEU A 377 8.99 -13.63 -3.17
CA LEU A 377 9.61 -14.95 -3.22
C LEU A 377 9.20 -15.78 -1.99
N GLU A 378 8.34 -16.76 -2.19
CA GLU A 378 7.83 -17.64 -1.14
C GLU A 378 7.47 -19.00 -1.73
N SER A 379 8.04 -20.08 -1.21
CA SER A 379 7.73 -21.45 -1.66
C SER A 379 6.38 -21.92 -1.11
N PRO A 380 5.51 -22.59 -1.89
CA PRO A 380 5.63 -22.94 -3.32
C PRO A 380 4.95 -21.92 -4.28
N TYR A 381 4.69 -20.69 -3.83
CA TYR A 381 3.96 -19.67 -4.59
C TYR A 381 4.81 -19.04 -5.70
N VAL A 382 6.00 -18.55 -5.37
CA VAL A 382 6.97 -17.99 -6.32
C VAL A 382 8.36 -18.39 -5.88
N MET A 383 9.08 -19.05 -6.78
CA MET A 383 10.42 -19.58 -6.57
C MET A 383 11.27 -19.23 -7.79
N LEU A 384 12.58 -19.13 -7.59
CA LEU A 384 13.51 -19.03 -8.70
C LEU A 384 13.77 -20.42 -9.28
N LYS A 385 13.73 -20.54 -10.61
CA LYS A 385 14.14 -21.76 -11.30
C LYS A 385 15.62 -22.04 -11.04
N LYS A 386 16.01 -23.31 -11.06
CA LYS A 386 17.42 -23.72 -10.87
C LYS A 386 18.39 -23.09 -11.89
N ASN A 387 17.92 -22.79 -13.10
CA ASN A 387 18.68 -22.16 -14.19
C ASN A 387 18.29 -20.68 -14.41
N HIS A 388 17.87 -19.96 -13.36
CA HIS A 388 17.40 -18.57 -13.48
C HIS A 388 18.41 -17.61 -14.13
N ASP A 389 19.72 -17.86 -13.98
CA ASP A 389 20.77 -17.01 -14.55
C ASP A 389 20.81 -17.05 -16.07
N GLN A 390 20.32 -18.14 -16.68
CA GLN A 390 20.26 -18.32 -18.13
C GLN A 390 18.93 -17.84 -18.74
N LEU A 391 17.92 -17.61 -17.90
CA LEU A 391 16.57 -17.22 -18.32
C LEU A 391 16.39 -15.71 -18.18
N VAL A 392 15.52 -15.12 -18.99
CA VAL A 392 15.28 -13.67 -19.02
C VAL A 392 13.81 -13.37 -18.78
N GLY A 393 13.52 -12.29 -18.04
CA GLY A 393 12.15 -11.86 -17.78
C GLY A 393 11.39 -12.81 -16.86
N ASN A 394 10.12 -13.08 -17.21
CA ASN A 394 9.19 -13.86 -16.38
C ASN A 394 9.60 -15.33 -16.24
N ASP A 395 10.36 -15.87 -17.21
CA ASP A 395 10.74 -17.29 -17.24
C ASP A 395 11.67 -17.70 -16.10
N LYS A 396 12.28 -16.72 -15.40
CA LYS A 396 13.13 -16.93 -14.23
C LYS A 396 12.39 -17.54 -13.05
N TYR A 397 11.07 -17.34 -12.99
CA TYR A 397 10.25 -17.70 -11.85
C TYR A 397 9.41 -18.94 -12.15
N GLU A 398 9.12 -19.73 -11.13
CA GLU A 398 8.20 -20.86 -11.14
C GLU A 398 7.39 -20.91 -9.84
N GLY A 399 6.21 -21.54 -9.86
CA GLY A 399 5.36 -21.70 -8.68
C GLY A 399 3.90 -21.37 -8.95
N TYR A 400 3.07 -21.59 -7.92
CA TYR A 400 1.62 -21.47 -8.03
C TYR A 400 1.13 -20.08 -8.51
N CYS A 401 1.69 -18.99 -7.95
CA CYS A 401 1.30 -17.63 -8.33
C CYS A 401 1.81 -17.22 -9.71
N VAL A 402 2.92 -17.81 -10.17
CA VAL A 402 3.49 -17.57 -11.51
C VAL A 402 2.56 -18.15 -12.57
N GLU A 403 2.10 -19.39 -12.37
CA GLU A 403 1.13 -20.05 -13.25
C GLU A 403 -0.23 -19.36 -13.22
N LEU A 404 -0.69 -18.96 -12.03
CA LEU A 404 -1.93 -18.20 -11.88
C LEU A 404 -1.88 -16.87 -12.65
N ALA A 405 -0.79 -16.12 -12.54
CA ALA A 405 -0.61 -14.87 -13.29
C ALA A 405 -0.63 -15.11 -14.81
N ALA A 406 -0.03 -16.21 -15.28
CA ALA A 406 -0.04 -16.59 -16.69
C ALA A 406 -1.46 -16.93 -17.20
N GLU A 407 -2.25 -17.69 -16.43
CA GLU A 407 -3.62 -18.02 -16.80
C GLU A 407 -4.55 -16.80 -16.75
N ILE A 408 -4.39 -15.89 -15.78
CA ILE A 408 -5.14 -14.62 -15.75
C ILE A 408 -4.79 -13.78 -16.98
N ALA A 409 -3.49 -13.63 -17.30
CA ALA A 409 -3.04 -12.86 -18.46
C ALA A 409 -3.56 -13.44 -19.78
N LYS A 410 -3.58 -14.78 -19.90
CA LYS A 410 -4.11 -15.50 -21.06
C LYS A 410 -5.63 -15.35 -21.21
N HIS A 411 -6.38 -15.40 -20.10
CA HIS A 411 -7.83 -15.25 -20.10
C HIS A 411 -8.27 -13.82 -20.46
N VAL A 412 -7.56 -12.81 -19.94
CA VAL A 412 -7.91 -11.39 -20.16
C VAL A 412 -7.27 -10.83 -21.43
N GLY A 413 -6.14 -11.39 -21.87
CA GLY A 413 -5.42 -10.98 -23.08
C GLY A 413 -4.52 -9.75 -22.88
N TYR A 414 -3.74 -9.70 -21.79
CA TYR A 414 -2.74 -8.64 -21.56
C TYR A 414 -1.31 -9.19 -21.45
N THR A 415 -0.32 -8.34 -21.72
CA THR A 415 1.10 -8.67 -21.48
C THR A 415 1.51 -8.22 -20.08
N TYR A 416 2.38 -8.96 -19.41
CA TYR A 416 2.77 -8.67 -18.04
C TYR A 416 4.25 -8.92 -17.78
N LYS A 417 4.77 -8.26 -16.75
CA LYS A 417 6.13 -8.44 -16.23
C LYS A 417 6.04 -8.71 -14.73
N LEU A 418 6.63 -9.81 -14.29
CA LEU A 418 6.79 -10.10 -12.88
C LEU A 418 7.92 -9.25 -12.29
N GLU A 419 7.62 -8.55 -11.20
CA GLU A 419 8.61 -7.84 -10.40
C GLU A 419 8.52 -8.29 -8.94
N ILE A 420 9.67 -8.52 -8.32
CA ILE A 420 9.75 -8.88 -6.91
C ILE A 420 9.69 -7.59 -6.09
N VAL A 421 8.84 -7.60 -5.06
CA VAL A 421 8.70 -6.49 -4.12
C VAL A 421 10.05 -6.07 -3.57
N SER A 422 10.31 -4.77 -3.61
CA SER A 422 11.63 -4.20 -3.33
C SER A 422 12.14 -4.41 -1.90
N ASP A 423 11.25 -4.41 -0.91
CA ASP A 423 11.57 -4.53 0.52
C ASP A 423 11.32 -5.92 1.10
N GLY A 424 10.85 -6.88 0.30
CA GLY A 424 10.54 -8.25 0.73
C GLY A 424 9.35 -8.36 1.70
N LYS A 425 8.46 -7.36 1.78
CA LYS A 425 7.32 -7.35 2.72
C LYS A 425 5.99 -7.42 1.98
N TYR A 426 4.98 -8.00 2.63
CA TYR A 426 3.61 -8.00 2.10
C TYR A 426 3.00 -6.59 2.06
N GLY A 427 3.22 -5.82 3.12
CA GLY A 427 2.72 -4.46 3.28
C GLY A 427 2.00 -4.26 4.60
N ALA A 428 2.51 -3.29 5.34
CA ALA A 428 2.00 -2.82 6.62
C ALA A 428 2.04 -1.29 6.64
N ARG A 429 1.12 -0.69 7.38
CA ARG A 429 1.07 0.75 7.58
C ARG A 429 1.96 1.12 8.75
N ASP A 430 2.92 1.99 8.49
CA ASP A 430 3.77 2.57 9.52
C ASP A 430 2.91 3.44 10.47
N PRO A 431 3.00 3.23 11.79
CA PRO A 431 2.20 3.99 12.76
C PRO A 431 2.55 5.48 12.81
N GLU A 432 3.80 5.86 12.55
CA GLU A 432 4.28 7.25 12.62
C GLU A 432 4.02 7.97 11.30
N THR A 433 4.60 7.47 10.21
CA THR A 433 4.50 8.12 8.89
C THR A 433 3.14 7.91 8.21
N LYS A 434 2.33 6.97 8.71
CA LYS A 434 1.08 6.49 8.09
C LYS A 434 1.25 5.95 6.68
N MET A 435 2.48 5.66 6.27
CA MET A 435 2.83 5.15 4.94
C MET A 435 2.71 3.64 4.88
N TRP A 436 2.24 3.14 3.75
CA TRP A 436 2.28 1.72 3.40
C TRP A 436 3.63 1.34 2.80
N ASN A 437 4.19 0.22 3.25
CA ASN A 437 5.34 -0.44 2.64
C ASN A 437 4.92 -1.73 1.90
N GLY A 438 5.88 -2.52 1.42
CA GLY A 438 5.62 -3.80 0.77
C GLY A 438 4.81 -3.71 -0.52
N MET A 439 4.23 -4.84 -0.92
CA MET A 439 3.38 -4.94 -2.11
C MET A 439 2.16 -4.02 -2.03
N VAL A 440 1.56 -3.85 -0.84
CA VAL A 440 0.45 -2.89 -0.65
C VAL A 440 0.91 -1.46 -0.97
N GLY A 441 2.08 -1.05 -0.46
CA GLY A 441 2.67 0.24 -0.78
C GLY A 441 2.99 0.39 -2.26
N GLU A 442 3.43 -0.67 -2.95
CA GLU A 442 3.68 -0.62 -4.40
C GLU A 442 2.39 -0.39 -5.21
N LEU A 443 1.25 -0.93 -4.78
CA LEU A 443 -0.06 -0.69 -5.42
C LEU A 443 -0.60 0.71 -5.13
N VAL A 444 -0.63 1.12 -3.85
CA VAL A 444 -1.05 2.49 -3.45
C VAL A 444 -0.16 3.55 -4.11
N TYR A 445 1.13 3.21 -4.21
CA TYR A 445 2.25 3.81 -4.91
C TYR A 445 2.14 3.99 -6.43
N GLY A 446 1.22 3.28 -7.08
CA GLY A 446 1.23 3.11 -8.54
C GLY A 446 2.56 2.56 -9.10
N LYS A 447 3.39 1.92 -8.26
CA LYS A 447 4.64 1.26 -8.68
C LYS A 447 4.37 -0.08 -9.37
N ALA A 448 3.32 -0.77 -8.94
CA ALA A 448 2.81 -1.97 -9.57
C ALA A 448 1.34 -1.77 -9.96
N ASP A 449 0.91 -2.43 -11.04
CA ASP A 449 -0.47 -2.34 -11.51
C ASP A 449 -1.37 -3.38 -10.83
N VAL A 450 -0.82 -4.54 -10.46
CA VAL A 450 -1.53 -5.63 -9.77
C VAL A 450 -0.57 -6.44 -8.91
N ALA A 451 -1.06 -7.02 -7.81
CA ALA A 451 -0.30 -7.96 -6.98
C ALA A 451 -0.88 -9.37 -7.11
N VAL A 452 -0.05 -10.34 -7.53
CA VAL A 452 -0.40 -11.77 -7.56
C VAL A 452 0.53 -12.49 -6.61
N ALA A 453 0.07 -12.66 -5.36
CA ALA A 453 0.86 -13.16 -4.24
C ALA A 453 -0.06 -13.79 -3.18
N PRO A 454 0.49 -14.57 -2.23
CA PRO A 454 -0.25 -15.06 -1.06
C PRO A 454 -0.52 -13.91 -0.06
N LEU A 455 -1.31 -12.92 -0.47
CA LEU A 455 -1.64 -11.73 0.32
C LEU A 455 -2.96 -11.94 1.06
N THR A 456 -2.91 -12.03 2.39
CA THR A 456 -4.11 -12.12 3.23
C THR A 456 -4.96 -10.85 3.13
N ILE A 457 -6.25 -11.04 2.85
CA ILE A 457 -7.27 -9.98 2.85
C ILE A 457 -7.55 -9.58 4.30
N THR A 458 -7.34 -8.30 4.63
CA THR A 458 -7.61 -7.73 5.95
C THR A 458 -8.33 -6.39 5.80
N LEU A 459 -9.13 -6.00 6.80
CA LEU A 459 -9.92 -4.75 6.77
C LEU A 459 -9.05 -3.52 6.45
N VAL A 460 -7.90 -3.39 7.13
CA VAL A 460 -7.00 -2.25 6.94
C VAL A 460 -6.38 -2.16 5.54
N ARG A 461 -6.26 -3.29 4.83
CA ARG A 461 -5.76 -3.31 3.44
C ARG A 461 -6.88 -2.98 2.46
N GLU A 462 -8.09 -3.46 2.72
CA GLU A 462 -9.28 -3.19 1.89
C GLU A 462 -9.65 -1.68 1.87
N GLU A 463 -9.28 -0.93 2.91
CA GLU A 463 -9.44 0.54 2.93
C GLU A 463 -8.58 1.29 1.89
N VAL A 464 -7.50 0.68 1.39
CA VAL A 464 -6.51 1.36 0.51
C VAL A 464 -6.29 0.69 -0.83
N ILE A 465 -6.65 -0.59 -0.95
CA ILE A 465 -6.59 -1.36 -2.19
C ILE A 465 -7.82 -2.26 -2.32
N ASP A 466 -8.25 -2.48 -3.56
CA ASP A 466 -9.36 -3.38 -3.85
C ASP A 466 -8.88 -4.83 -3.95
N PHE A 467 -9.69 -5.77 -3.44
CA PHE A 467 -9.44 -7.20 -3.54
C PHE A 467 -10.45 -7.89 -4.46
N SER A 468 -9.98 -8.93 -5.15
CA SER A 468 -10.85 -9.89 -5.83
C SER A 468 -11.48 -10.85 -4.82
N LYS A 469 -12.35 -11.75 -5.29
CA LYS A 469 -12.83 -12.85 -4.46
C LYS A 469 -11.66 -13.78 -4.11
N PRO A 470 -11.57 -14.26 -2.86
CA PRO A 470 -10.48 -15.13 -2.43
C PRO A 470 -10.46 -16.42 -3.26
N PHE A 471 -9.30 -16.76 -3.82
CA PHE A 471 -9.12 -17.96 -4.64
C PHE A 471 -8.67 -19.18 -3.81
N MET A 472 -8.17 -18.96 -2.59
CA MET A 472 -7.73 -20.01 -1.66
C MET A 472 -8.17 -19.64 -0.25
N SER A 473 -8.82 -20.59 0.44
CA SER A 473 -9.23 -20.41 1.84
C SER A 473 -8.21 -21.10 2.75
N LEU A 474 -7.61 -20.32 3.64
CA LEU A 474 -6.62 -20.77 4.62
C LEU A 474 -6.94 -20.15 5.99
N GLY A 475 -6.54 -20.85 7.04
CA GLY A 475 -6.81 -20.46 8.43
C GLY A 475 -5.57 -20.65 9.30
N ILE A 476 -5.62 -20.13 10.52
CA ILE A 476 -4.52 -20.24 11.48
C ILE A 476 -4.40 -21.70 11.92
N SER A 477 -3.24 -22.31 11.64
CA SER A 477 -2.92 -23.69 12.04
C SER A 477 -1.67 -23.73 12.91
N ILE A 478 -1.62 -24.64 13.89
CA ILE A 478 -0.44 -24.84 14.73
C ILE A 478 0.37 -26.02 14.18
N MET A 479 1.63 -25.76 13.82
CA MET A 479 2.56 -26.80 13.42
C MET A 479 3.38 -27.25 14.64
N ILE A 480 3.24 -28.50 15.03
CA ILE A 480 4.06 -29.13 16.07
C ILE A 480 4.95 -30.21 15.46
N LYS A 481 6.17 -30.34 15.99
CA LYS A 481 7.03 -31.46 15.63
C LYS A 481 6.30 -32.76 15.96
N LYS A 482 6.18 -33.65 14.97
CA LYS A 482 5.58 -34.97 15.17
C LYS A 482 6.27 -35.65 16.36
N PRO A 483 5.54 -36.04 17.42
CA PRO A 483 6.15 -36.69 18.57
C PRO A 483 6.78 -37.99 18.10
N MET A 484 8.07 -38.16 18.38
CA MET A 484 8.74 -39.43 18.15
C MET A 484 8.21 -40.39 19.21
N LYS A 485 7.45 -41.41 18.80
CA LYS A 485 7.09 -42.51 19.70
C LYS A 485 8.41 -43.17 20.13
N SER A 486 8.76 -43.09 21.41
CA SER A 486 9.89 -43.84 21.94
C SER A 486 9.64 -45.32 21.70
N LYS A 487 10.64 -46.05 21.21
CA LYS A 487 10.56 -47.51 21.13
C LYS A 487 10.35 -48.05 22.56
N PRO A 488 9.45 -49.02 22.77
CA PRO A 488 9.28 -49.63 24.09
C PRO A 488 10.63 -50.15 24.60
N GLY A 489 10.95 -49.87 25.87
CA GLY A 489 12.20 -50.30 26.49
C GLY A 489 12.26 -51.83 26.65
N VAL A 490 13.44 -52.37 26.94
CA VAL A 490 13.64 -53.83 27.13
C VAL A 490 12.77 -54.39 28.27
N PHE A 491 12.37 -53.55 29.22
CA PHE A 491 11.48 -53.88 30.33
C PHE A 491 10.01 -53.53 30.09
N SER A 492 9.60 -53.20 28.86
CA SER A 492 8.22 -52.79 28.57
C SER A 492 7.18 -53.89 28.84
N PHE A 493 7.61 -55.14 29.01
CA PHE A 493 6.75 -56.23 29.50
C PHE A 493 6.32 -56.06 30.96
N LEU A 494 7.03 -55.24 31.77
CA LEU A 494 6.67 -54.90 33.14
C LEU A 494 5.72 -53.70 33.24
N ASP A 495 5.65 -52.88 32.17
CA ASP A 495 4.80 -51.68 32.08
C ASP A 495 3.29 -51.93 32.33
N PRO A 496 2.70 -53.11 32.05
CA PRO A 496 1.28 -53.34 32.32
C PRO A 496 0.88 -53.23 33.80
N LEU A 497 1.84 -53.35 34.73
CA LEU A 497 1.63 -53.22 36.17
C LEU A 497 2.51 -52.10 36.73
N ALA A 498 1.91 -51.23 37.56
CA ALA A 498 2.63 -50.15 38.21
C ALA A 498 3.72 -50.69 39.16
N TYR A 499 4.81 -49.93 39.34
CA TYR A 499 5.95 -50.33 40.17
C TYR A 499 5.54 -50.64 41.62
N GLU A 500 4.56 -49.90 42.14
CA GLU A 500 3.98 -50.08 43.46
C GLU A 500 3.35 -51.48 43.62
N ILE A 501 2.70 -51.99 42.57
CA ILE A 501 2.09 -53.33 42.57
C ILE A 501 3.18 -54.40 42.58
N TRP A 502 4.25 -54.22 41.79
CA TRP A 502 5.39 -55.14 41.81
C TRP A 502 6.03 -55.24 43.19
N MET A 503 6.21 -54.12 43.89
CA MET A 503 6.71 -54.11 45.27
C MET A 503 5.75 -54.81 46.23
N CYS A 504 4.44 -54.61 46.08
CA CYS A 504 3.42 -55.29 46.88
C CYS A 504 3.41 -56.81 46.65
N ILE A 505 3.59 -57.27 45.41
CA ILE A 505 3.71 -58.70 45.07
C ILE A 505 4.91 -59.31 45.79
N VAL A 506 6.07 -58.65 45.77
CA VAL A 506 7.28 -59.12 46.45
C VAL A 506 7.08 -59.18 47.97
N PHE A 507 6.48 -58.16 48.59
CA PHE A 507 6.22 -58.17 50.03
C PHE A 507 5.17 -59.20 50.44
N ALA A 508 4.08 -59.33 49.68
CA ALA A 508 3.05 -60.33 49.91
C ALA A 508 3.61 -61.75 49.76
N TYR A 509 4.45 -61.99 48.75
CA TYR A 509 5.13 -63.26 48.54
C TYR A 509 6.01 -63.66 49.74
N ILE A 510 6.83 -62.73 50.24
CA ILE A 510 7.65 -62.97 51.45
C ILE A 510 6.74 -63.20 52.66
N GLY A 511 5.69 -62.38 52.83
CA GLY A 511 4.74 -62.49 53.93
C GLY A 511 4.02 -63.84 53.97
N VAL A 512 3.49 -64.31 52.85
CA VAL A 512 2.84 -65.63 52.73
C VAL A 512 3.83 -66.75 53.01
N SER A 513 5.07 -66.65 52.52
CA SER A 513 6.12 -67.65 52.78
C SER A 513 6.47 -67.75 54.27
N VAL A 514 6.54 -66.63 54.97
CA VAL A 514 6.79 -66.59 56.43
C VAL A 514 5.60 -67.12 57.21
N VAL A 515 4.37 -66.75 56.85
CA VAL A 515 3.16 -67.25 57.51
C VAL A 515 3.05 -68.77 57.33
N LEU A 516 3.27 -69.30 56.12
CA LEU A 516 3.28 -70.75 55.87
C LEU A 516 4.34 -71.46 56.70
N PHE A 517 5.55 -70.91 56.81
CA PHE A 517 6.61 -71.44 57.66
C PHE A 517 6.24 -71.46 59.15
N LEU A 518 5.55 -70.43 59.64
CA LEU A 518 5.11 -70.40 61.04
C LEU A 518 4.00 -71.42 61.29
N VAL A 519 3.01 -71.53 60.39
CA VAL A 519 1.88 -72.45 60.57
C VAL A 519 2.33 -73.92 60.53
N SER A 520 3.27 -74.28 59.65
CA SER A 520 3.84 -75.64 59.61
C SER A 520 4.66 -75.99 60.86
N ARG A 521 5.14 -74.98 61.61
CA ARG A 521 5.93 -75.19 62.83
C ARG A 521 5.08 -75.25 64.11
N PHE A 522 3.93 -74.56 64.14
CA PHE A 522 3.07 -74.40 65.32
C PHE A 522 1.80 -75.25 65.31
N SER A 523 1.44 -75.93 64.22
CA SER A 523 0.36 -76.92 64.21
C SER A 523 0.87 -78.29 64.69
N PRO A 524 0.46 -78.80 65.86
CA PRO A 524 0.95 -80.08 66.40
C PRO A 524 0.43 -81.33 65.68
N TYR A 525 -0.42 -81.18 64.65
CA TYR A 525 -1.10 -82.27 63.96
C TYR A 525 -0.48 -82.65 62.60
N GLU A 526 0.57 -81.96 62.13
CA GLU A 526 1.36 -82.38 60.95
C GLU A 526 2.49 -83.38 61.31
N TRP A 527 2.65 -83.71 62.59
CA TRP A 527 3.73 -84.57 63.10
C TRP A 527 3.33 -86.04 63.32
N GLN A 528 2.10 -86.44 62.98
CA GLN A 528 1.65 -87.84 63.09
C GLN A 528 1.63 -88.50 61.71
N GLY A 529 2.47 -89.53 61.54
CA GLY A 529 2.37 -90.48 60.45
C GLY A 529 1.46 -91.64 60.87
N ASP A 530 0.52 -92.02 60.01
CA ASP A 530 -0.25 -93.25 60.19
C ASP A 530 0.19 -94.29 59.17
N GLU A 531 0.75 -95.38 59.70
CA GLU A 531 0.77 -96.68 59.04
C GLU A 531 -0.55 -97.42 59.32
N THR A 532 -1.08 -98.03 58.26
CA THR A 532 -2.01 -99.18 58.26
C THR A 532 -3.51 -98.90 58.37
N GLU A 533 -4.20 -99.01 57.23
CA GLU A 533 -5.25 -100.03 57.07
C GLU A 533 -5.16 -100.61 55.65
N GLU A 534 -4.79 -101.89 55.58
CA GLU A 534 -4.65 -102.71 54.37
C GLU A 534 -6.03 -103.14 53.81
N GLY A 535 -6.13 -103.15 52.48
CA GLY A 535 -6.56 -104.34 51.73
C GLY A 535 -8.04 -104.72 51.71
N ALA A 536 -8.71 -104.41 50.60
CA ALA A 536 -9.61 -105.36 49.92
C ALA A 536 -9.79 -104.96 48.43
N ASP A 537 -10.00 -105.96 47.58
CA ASP A 537 -10.32 -105.91 46.15
C ASP A 537 -9.17 -105.81 45.12
N GLN A 538 -8.31 -106.84 45.14
CA GLN A 538 -7.77 -107.41 43.90
C GLN A 538 -8.15 -108.90 43.81
N GLN A 539 -9.26 -109.22 43.14
CA GLN A 539 -9.46 -110.51 42.49
C GLN A 539 -10.65 -110.47 41.52
N GLN A 540 -10.39 -110.05 40.27
CA GLN A 540 -11.09 -110.62 39.11
C GLN A 540 -10.26 -110.47 37.83
N ASN A 541 -9.64 -111.59 37.48
CA ASN A 541 -9.17 -112.07 36.20
C ASN A 541 -9.19 -111.13 34.97
N GLN A 542 -8.01 -111.05 34.36
CA GLN A 542 -7.87 -111.21 32.92
C GLN A 542 -8.70 -112.41 32.42
N ASN A 543 -9.76 -112.14 31.66
CA ASN A 543 -10.22 -112.95 30.54
C ASN A 543 -11.40 -112.25 29.87
N GLN A 544 -11.14 -111.48 28.80
CA GLN A 544 -11.79 -111.76 27.52
C GLN A 544 -11.18 -110.93 26.39
N ASN A 545 -10.56 -111.72 25.52
CA ASN A 545 -10.17 -111.46 24.16
C ASN A 545 -11.29 -110.87 23.28
N GLN A 546 -10.80 -110.17 22.27
CA GLN A 546 -11.23 -110.20 20.87
C GLN A 546 -12.40 -109.34 20.38
N SER A 547 -11.95 -108.45 19.47
CA SER A 547 -12.43 -108.27 18.09
C SER A 547 -13.53 -107.23 17.83
N GLN A 548 -13.11 -106.10 17.28
CA GLN A 548 -13.23 -105.66 15.87
C GLN A 548 -12.75 -104.20 15.84
N SER A 549 -12.04 -103.64 14.87
CA SER A 549 -11.62 -103.99 13.50
C SER A 549 -10.61 -102.88 13.13
N GLN A 550 -9.38 -103.22 12.79
CA GLN A 550 -8.84 -103.23 11.43
C GLN A 550 -8.72 -101.88 10.70
N GLN A 551 -7.46 -101.65 10.30
CA GLN A 551 -6.99 -101.07 9.03
C GLN A 551 -7.01 -99.53 8.92
N ASN A 552 -5.96 -98.85 8.44
CA ASN A 552 -4.81 -99.27 7.65
C ASN A 552 -3.66 -98.25 7.82
N GLN A 553 -2.43 -98.71 8.08
CA GLN A 553 -1.28 -98.85 7.15
C GLN A 553 -0.48 -97.57 6.93
N ASN A 554 0.75 -97.48 7.47
CA ASN A 554 2.04 -98.01 6.94
C ASN A 554 2.67 -97.03 5.92
N GLN A 555 3.98 -96.77 5.85
CA GLN A 555 5.09 -97.72 6.01
C GLN A 555 6.48 -96.99 6.05
N SER A 556 7.42 -97.53 6.86
CA SER A 556 8.87 -97.82 6.59
C SER A 556 9.88 -96.72 6.19
N GLN A 557 11.19 -96.73 6.51
CA GLN A 557 12.12 -97.79 6.98
C GLN A 557 13.52 -97.21 7.41
N SER A 558 14.29 -98.00 8.20
CA SER A 558 15.78 -98.20 8.21
C SER A 558 16.70 -97.17 8.93
N GLN A 559 17.83 -97.51 9.61
CA GLN A 559 18.55 -98.75 10.02
C GLN A 559 19.77 -98.44 10.96
N GLN A 560 20.12 -99.41 11.84
CA GLN A 560 21.46 -99.93 12.33
C GLN A 560 22.51 -98.99 13.00
N GLY A 561 23.40 -99.35 13.96
CA GLY A 561 23.96 -100.56 14.64
C GLY A 561 25.38 -100.18 15.18
N LEU A 562 25.96 -100.58 16.33
CA LEU A 562 26.69 -101.84 16.64
C LEU A 562 27.40 -101.85 18.05
N SER A 563 27.35 -102.99 18.80
CA SER A 563 28.37 -103.76 19.63
C SER A 563 29.40 -103.10 20.62
N GLN A 564 29.98 -103.69 21.70
CA GLN A 564 29.92 -104.95 22.51
C GLN A 564 30.86 -104.84 23.80
N SER A 565 30.56 -105.65 24.85
CA SER A 565 31.24 -106.22 26.08
C SER A 565 32.81 -106.30 26.29
N PRO A 566 33.39 -106.89 27.39
CA PRO A 566 33.01 -107.12 28.83
C PRO A 566 34.15 -106.89 29.90
N GLN A 567 33.87 -106.95 31.23
CA GLN A 567 34.64 -107.68 32.30
C GLN A 567 34.25 -107.30 33.75
N GLY A 568 34.12 -108.31 34.65
CA GLY A 568 34.33 -108.20 36.11
C GLY A 568 33.16 -108.44 37.08
N GLN A 569 32.86 -109.71 37.40
CA GLN A 569 32.09 -110.23 38.57
C GLN A 569 33.05 -110.36 39.80
N GLN A 570 32.70 -110.49 41.10
CA GLN A 570 31.53 -110.91 41.90
C GLN A 570 31.84 -110.53 43.39
N GLN A 571 30.90 -109.97 44.18
CA GLN A 571 30.10 -110.59 45.28
C GLN A 571 30.90 -111.24 46.44
N ASN A 572 30.57 -111.16 47.74
CA ASN A 572 29.29 -110.85 48.41
C ASN A 572 29.49 -110.63 49.94
N GLN A 573 28.64 -109.76 50.52
CA GLN A 573 27.84 -109.83 51.78
C GLN A 573 28.46 -110.37 53.09
N SER A 574 28.20 -109.79 54.28
CA SER A 574 26.88 -109.78 54.97
C SER A 574 26.87 -108.99 56.30
N GLN A 575 25.72 -108.34 56.63
CA GLN A 575 24.99 -108.22 57.94
C GLN A 575 25.70 -107.69 59.23
N ASN A 576 25.14 -106.94 60.19
CA ASN A 576 23.75 -106.60 60.59
C ASN A 576 23.71 -105.46 61.69
N GLN A 577 22.68 -104.59 61.66
CA GLN A 577 21.79 -104.10 62.77
C GLN A 577 22.21 -102.99 63.82
N PRO A 578 21.26 -102.25 64.49
CA PRO A 578 21.07 -100.78 64.33
C PRO A 578 20.84 -99.93 65.63
N GLN A 579 20.62 -98.60 65.51
CA GLN A 579 19.92 -97.74 66.51
C GLN A 579 19.13 -96.57 65.82
N GLN A 580 18.04 -96.13 66.47
CA GLN A 580 16.77 -95.51 65.97
C GLN A 580 16.80 -94.04 65.45
N PRO A 581 15.76 -93.60 64.68
CA PRO A 581 15.68 -92.28 64.03
C PRO A 581 14.90 -91.20 64.82
N GLU A 582 15.26 -89.93 64.56
CA GLU A 582 14.57 -88.70 65.00
C GLU A 582 13.69 -88.17 63.85
N HIS A 583 12.40 -87.93 64.07
CA HIS A 583 11.46 -87.43 63.03
C HIS A 583 11.63 -85.91 62.81
N THR A 584 11.78 -85.46 61.56
CA THR A 584 11.86 -84.03 61.18
C THR A 584 10.84 -83.67 60.09
N ASN A 585 10.23 -82.48 60.23
CA ASN A 585 9.21 -81.91 59.33
C ASN A 585 9.85 -81.40 58.02
N GLU A 586 9.26 -81.71 56.85
CA GLU A 586 9.84 -81.40 55.51
C GLU A 586 9.73 -79.92 55.08
N PHE A 587 8.97 -79.08 55.81
CA PHE A 587 8.85 -77.65 55.51
C PHE A 587 9.92 -76.78 56.22
N GLY A 588 11.11 -76.70 55.63
CA GLY A 588 12.11 -75.68 55.97
C GLY A 588 11.79 -74.28 55.40
N ILE A 589 12.54 -73.25 55.82
CA ILE A 589 12.38 -71.86 55.32
C ILE A 589 12.52 -71.80 53.79
N PHE A 590 13.52 -72.49 53.23
CA PHE A 590 13.76 -72.54 51.79
C PHE A 590 12.68 -73.33 51.04
N ASN A 591 12.15 -74.40 51.64
CA ASN A 591 11.09 -75.21 51.03
C ASN A 591 9.75 -74.45 51.01
N SER A 592 9.47 -73.65 52.04
CA SER A 592 8.28 -72.79 52.10
C SER A 592 8.33 -71.66 51.06
N LEU A 593 9.51 -71.09 50.82
CA LEU A 593 9.76 -70.09 49.77
C LEU A 593 9.64 -70.71 48.37
N TRP A 594 10.15 -71.92 48.17
CA TRP A 594 10.06 -72.62 46.90
C TRP A 594 8.62 -73.02 46.56
N PHE A 595 7.87 -73.47 47.57
CA PHE A 595 6.44 -73.80 47.44
C PHE A 595 5.61 -72.58 47.04
N SER A 596 5.80 -71.42 47.69
CA SER A 596 5.08 -70.20 47.35
C SER A 596 5.43 -69.69 45.94
N LEU A 597 6.67 -69.89 45.47
CA LEU A 597 7.07 -69.51 44.11
C LEU A 597 6.41 -70.40 43.06
N GLY A 598 6.45 -71.72 43.27
CA GLY A 598 5.83 -72.70 42.38
C GLY A 598 4.31 -72.53 42.29
N ALA A 599 3.67 -72.16 43.41
CA ALA A 599 2.25 -71.81 43.44
C ALA A 599 1.96 -70.49 42.69
N PHE A 600 2.78 -69.45 42.89
CA PHE A 600 2.61 -68.16 42.22
C PHE A 600 2.78 -68.26 40.68
N MET A 601 3.74 -69.06 40.22
CA MET A 601 4.00 -69.27 38.80
C MET A 601 3.08 -70.33 38.16
N GLN A 602 2.12 -70.89 38.91
CA GLN A 602 1.19 -71.95 38.48
C GLN A 602 1.88 -73.23 37.95
N GLN A 603 3.11 -73.50 38.39
CA GLN A 603 3.91 -74.63 37.91
C GLN A 603 3.81 -75.88 38.81
N GLY A 604 3.06 -75.80 39.92
CA GLY A 604 2.93 -76.89 40.89
C GLY A 604 4.22 -77.13 41.69
N CYS A 605 4.10 -77.75 42.85
CA CYS A 605 5.25 -78.15 43.68
C CYS A 605 4.98 -79.55 44.23
N ASP A 606 5.99 -80.42 44.28
CA ASP A 606 5.84 -81.82 44.68
C ASP A 606 5.53 -82.00 46.19
N ILE A 607 5.57 -80.91 46.96
CA ILE A 607 5.35 -80.89 48.41
C ILE A 607 4.03 -80.16 48.68
N SER A 608 2.98 -80.86 49.11
CA SER A 608 1.67 -80.29 49.45
C SER A 608 1.43 -80.33 50.97
N PRO A 609 0.90 -79.26 51.60
CA PRO A 609 0.49 -79.32 53.00
C PRO A 609 -0.63 -80.36 53.18
N ARG A 610 -0.45 -81.29 54.13
CA ARG A 610 -1.38 -82.39 54.41
C ARG A 610 -2.11 -82.11 55.71
N VAL A 611 -3.31 -81.50 55.68
CA VAL A 611 -4.44 -81.72 56.61
C VAL A 611 -5.64 -80.84 56.20
N GLY A 612 -6.82 -81.45 56.10
CA GLY A 612 -8.11 -80.78 55.99
C GLY A 612 -8.74 -80.53 57.36
N HIS A 613 -8.56 -79.32 57.90
CA HIS A 613 -9.58 -78.49 58.55
C HIS A 613 -8.90 -77.36 59.34
N SER A 614 -9.12 -76.13 58.86
CA SER A 614 -8.87 -74.83 59.50
C SER A 614 -7.42 -74.39 59.71
N GLY A 615 -6.80 -73.87 58.64
CA GLY A 615 -5.62 -73.00 58.71
C GLY A 615 -4.82 -72.95 57.40
N THR A 616 -4.21 -74.08 57.01
CA THR A 616 -3.23 -74.17 55.92
C THR A 616 -3.84 -74.21 54.52
N ASN A 617 -5.00 -74.85 54.33
CA ASN A 617 -5.67 -74.87 53.01
C ASN A 617 -6.39 -73.58 52.63
N LEU A 618 -6.63 -72.66 53.57
CA LEU A 618 -7.16 -71.32 53.25
C LEU A 618 -6.10 -70.44 52.55
N ILE A 619 -4.82 -70.66 52.84
CA ILE A 619 -3.72 -69.89 52.26
C ILE A 619 -3.38 -70.39 50.84
N SER A 620 -3.53 -71.70 50.57
CA SER A 620 -3.33 -72.28 49.23
C SER A 620 -4.56 -72.19 48.31
N SER A 621 -5.77 -72.00 48.85
CA SER A 621 -7.01 -71.83 48.04
C SER A 621 -7.25 -70.39 47.57
N LEU A 622 -6.49 -69.41 48.04
CA LEU A 622 -6.51 -68.03 47.54
C LEU A 622 -5.58 -67.80 46.33
N SER A 623 -4.77 -68.78 45.95
CA SER A 623 -3.78 -68.67 44.86
C SER A 623 -4.10 -69.48 43.59
N MET A 624 -5.29 -70.11 43.50
CA MET A 624 -5.78 -70.73 42.26
C MET A 624 -7.03 -70.02 41.75
N PRO A 625 -6.92 -69.15 40.72
CA PRO A 625 -8.08 -68.68 39.99
C PRO A 625 -8.52 -69.73 38.96
N THR A 626 -9.82 -70.03 38.89
CA THR A 626 -10.46 -70.30 37.58
C THR A 626 -10.49 -69.04 36.74
#